data_AF-A0A1F6Z386-F1
#
_entry.id   AF-A0A1F6Z386-F1
#
_cell.length_a   1.000
_cell.length_b   1.000
_cell.length_c   1.000
_cell.angle_alpha   90.00
_cell.angle_beta   90.00
_cell.angle_gamma   90.00
#
_symmetry.space_group_name_H-M   'P 1'
#
loop_
_entity.id
_entity.type
_entity.pdbx_description
1 polymer ?
#
loop_
_entity_poly.entity_id
_entity_poly.type
_entity_poly.pdbx_seq_one_letter_code
_entity_poly.pdbx_strand_id
1 'polypeptide(L)'
;MTTRKECQKRKAITPSATSQDQGILQGILGGGGEQQSITSSEAEFHEGYLCSAESLNTICGPRGGTTCVDGRDEVYFLDTCGNLANVYDFGKIDDATYWTYIAGTNGVVVNCGSGNNANSPTCGNCDYYLGSTCRKGNAQYENFICKNLACTYKGQTYQHGETWCASPTNDADTNSVGGRHFRLVCYNNEVSVEPCAEFRQEVCVQSTVNTFRTAACRVNKWQDCYSNDNQQDCENGDKRDCKWVNGTSILKDENGASLAFDAEGNAVEAACVPSYAPGFNFWEEDTEAVSMCGLANMQCNVVYEAGIKEGFFGASGDKGNAYDSDCIEKCKAENALAGTVGIIDICLAKPECKSKCVDSKGKILESWKDSMKTMCISLGDCGSKKNYIGQNGYYDWEKSFVRSNVSE
;
A
#
# COMPACT_ATOMS: atom_id res chain seq x y z
N MET A 1 57.03 -27.68 35.91
CA MET A 1 55.81 -26.87 35.87
C MET A 1 55.81 -26.13 34.55
N THR A 2 55.11 -26.67 33.55
CA THR A 2 55.00 -26.01 32.23
C THR A 2 54.02 -24.86 32.40
N THR A 3 54.51 -23.63 32.34
CA THR A 3 53.67 -22.42 32.35
C THR A 3 52.75 -22.45 31.14
N ARG A 4 51.42 -22.50 31.39
CA ARG A 4 50.41 -22.43 30.33
C ARG A 4 50.29 -21.01 29.82
N LYS A 5 50.05 -20.85 28.52
CA LYS A 5 49.88 -19.54 27.88
C LYS A 5 48.44 -19.03 28.05
N GLU A 6 48.27 -17.71 28.17
CA GLU A 6 46.95 -17.08 28.18
C GLU A 6 46.58 -16.62 26.77
N CYS A 7 45.38 -16.97 26.30
CA CYS A 7 44.85 -16.41 25.07
C CYS A 7 44.14 -15.10 25.38
N GLN A 8 44.52 -14.01 24.72
CA GLN A 8 43.90 -12.70 24.97
C GLN A 8 42.52 -12.61 24.30
N LYS A 9 41.51 -12.19 25.07
CA LYS A 9 40.22 -11.75 24.52
C LYS A 9 40.48 -10.62 23.54
N ARG A 10 40.16 -10.85 22.25
CA ARG A 10 39.99 -9.74 21.31
C ARG A 10 38.88 -8.86 21.87
N LYS A 11 39.22 -7.66 22.37
CA LYS A 11 38.21 -6.61 22.59
C LYS A 11 37.49 -6.42 21.26
N ALA A 12 36.16 -6.55 21.26
CA ALA A 12 35.34 -6.25 20.11
C ALA A 12 35.69 -4.82 19.63
N ILE A 13 36.13 -4.72 18.37
CA ILE A 13 36.35 -3.43 17.71
C ILE A 13 34.96 -2.84 17.51
N THR A 14 34.61 -1.86 18.33
CA THR A 14 33.48 -0.98 18.06
C THR A 14 33.80 -0.18 16.79
N PRO A 15 32.83 0.09 15.90
CA PRO A 15 33.11 0.86 14.69
C PRO A 15 33.49 2.29 15.11
N SER A 16 34.75 2.66 14.85
CA SER A 16 35.17 4.06 14.93
C SER A 16 34.45 4.80 13.81
N ALA A 17 33.53 5.67 14.19
CA ALA A 17 33.04 6.73 13.31
C ALA A 17 34.23 7.56 12.81
N THR A 18 34.09 8.00 11.58
CA THR A 18 35.04 8.78 10.79
C THR A 18 35.34 10.16 11.36
N SER A 19 36.47 10.68 10.89
CA SER A 19 37.25 11.86 11.26
C SER A 19 36.58 13.24 11.29
N GLN A 20 37.29 14.13 12.02
CA GLN A 20 37.40 15.60 11.94
C GLN A 20 36.63 16.37 13.03
N ASP A 21 37.33 16.90 14.04
CA ASP A 21 37.75 18.31 13.99
C ASP A 21 38.79 18.69 15.05
N GLN A 22 39.52 19.77 14.77
CA GLN A 22 40.74 20.23 15.45
C GLN A 22 40.48 20.96 16.78
N GLY A 23 41.45 20.85 17.69
CA GLY A 23 41.93 21.96 18.53
C GLY A 23 41.21 22.22 19.85
N ILE A 24 41.95 22.12 20.97
CA ILE A 24 42.25 23.24 21.88
C ILE A 24 43.34 22.78 22.86
N LEU A 25 44.33 23.67 23.03
CA LEU A 25 45.51 23.54 23.87
C LEU A 25 45.22 24.03 25.30
N GLN A 26 46.02 23.51 26.24
CA GLN A 26 46.32 23.98 27.61
C GLN A 26 45.49 23.45 28.79
N GLY A 27 46.19 22.70 29.66
CA GLY A 27 46.40 23.21 31.01
C GLY A 27 46.32 22.25 32.21
N ILE A 28 47.51 21.84 32.71
CA ILE A 28 47.93 21.78 34.13
C ILE A 28 47.43 20.60 35.02
N LEU A 29 48.39 20.06 35.79
CA LEU A 29 48.37 19.15 36.95
C LEU A 29 48.36 17.66 36.57
N GLY A 30 49.42 16.88 36.77
CA GLY A 30 50.30 16.84 37.95
C GLY A 30 49.74 15.82 38.95
N GLY A 31 49.94 14.53 38.67
CA GLY A 31 49.49 13.45 39.55
C GLY A 31 50.03 12.12 39.03
N GLY A 32 51.16 11.68 39.59
CA GLY A 32 51.71 10.35 39.37
C GLY A 32 50.74 9.30 39.88
N GLY A 33 49.95 8.75 38.96
CA GLY A 33 49.23 7.50 39.13
C GLY A 33 50.01 6.42 38.42
N GLU A 34 50.54 5.50 39.22
CA GLU A 34 51.15 4.22 38.86
C GLU A 34 50.51 3.64 37.58
N GLN A 35 51.20 3.75 36.45
CA GLN A 35 50.94 2.87 35.32
C GLN A 35 51.29 1.48 35.82
N GLN A 36 50.27 0.72 36.22
CA GLN A 36 50.36 -0.73 36.27
C GLN A 36 50.66 -1.19 34.85
N SER A 37 51.97 -1.27 34.59
CA SER A 37 52.57 -2.05 33.53
C SER A 37 51.97 -3.45 33.67
N ILE A 38 50.97 -3.76 32.84
CA ILE A 38 50.64 -5.13 32.52
C ILE A 38 51.92 -5.66 31.88
N THR A 39 52.75 -6.32 32.69
CA THR A 39 53.82 -7.18 32.20
C THR A 39 53.16 -8.07 31.16
N SER A 40 53.49 -7.85 29.89
CA SER A 40 53.01 -8.68 28.80
C SER A 40 53.41 -10.10 29.13
N SER A 41 52.45 -10.92 29.56
CA SER A 41 52.54 -12.33 29.30
C SER A 41 52.86 -12.47 27.82
N GLU A 42 53.80 -13.35 27.47
CA GLU A 42 54.22 -13.62 26.09
C GLU A 42 53.01 -14.11 25.28
N ALA A 43 52.21 -13.16 24.79
CA ALA A 43 51.04 -13.42 24.00
C ALA A 43 51.52 -13.69 22.57
N GLU A 44 51.66 -14.97 22.25
CA GLU A 44 51.97 -15.41 20.90
C GLU A 44 50.67 -15.52 20.09
N PHE A 45 50.62 -14.83 18.96
CA PHE A 45 49.52 -14.94 18.00
C PHE A 45 49.81 -16.06 17.00
N HIS A 46 48.86 -16.98 16.87
CA HIS A 46 48.93 -18.09 15.90
C HIS A 46 47.79 -17.93 14.88
N GLU A 47 48.15 -17.52 13.67
CA GLU A 47 47.18 -17.33 12.59
C GLU A 47 46.48 -18.66 12.24
N GLY A 48 45.15 -18.60 12.07
CA GLY A 48 44.34 -19.77 11.72
C GLY A 48 43.99 -20.70 12.88
N TYR A 49 44.53 -20.48 14.09
CA TYR A 49 44.23 -21.28 15.28
C TYR A 49 43.21 -20.59 16.19
N LEU A 50 42.38 -21.41 16.83
CA LEU A 50 41.53 -20.99 17.94
C LEU A 50 42.28 -21.06 19.27
N CYS A 51 41.90 -20.24 20.23
CA CYS A 51 42.44 -20.26 21.59
C CYS A 51 42.26 -21.62 22.29
N SER A 52 41.27 -22.41 21.86
CA SER A 52 40.98 -23.76 22.34
C SER A 52 41.88 -24.85 21.74
N ALA A 53 42.80 -24.51 20.85
CA ALA A 53 43.71 -25.47 20.23
C ALA A 53 44.70 -26.05 21.27
N GLU A 54 44.65 -27.36 21.47
CA GLU A 54 45.54 -28.06 22.42
C GLU A 54 47.03 -27.85 22.09
N SER A 55 47.37 -27.75 20.80
CA SER A 55 48.74 -27.51 20.32
C SER A 55 49.34 -26.19 20.80
N LEU A 56 48.50 -25.22 21.17
CA LEU A 56 48.94 -23.93 21.70
C LEU A 56 49.20 -23.97 23.22
N ASN A 57 48.82 -25.07 23.89
CA ASN A 57 48.99 -25.27 25.34
C ASN A 57 48.47 -24.07 26.17
N THR A 58 47.31 -23.55 25.78
CA THR A 58 46.63 -22.47 26.51
C THR A 58 45.84 -23.03 27.69
N ILE A 59 45.30 -22.14 28.53
CA ILE A 59 44.33 -22.51 29.58
C ILE A 59 42.89 -22.69 29.05
N CYS A 60 42.62 -22.32 27.80
CA CYS A 60 41.28 -22.26 27.24
C CYS A 60 40.93 -23.60 26.57
N GLY A 61 39.86 -24.22 27.02
CA GLY A 61 39.25 -25.41 26.38
C GLY A 61 37.98 -25.09 25.59
N PRO A 62 37.46 -26.05 24.82
CA PRO A 62 36.21 -25.91 24.05
C PRO A 62 34.97 -25.81 24.94
N ARG A 63 33.81 -25.48 24.36
CA ARG A 63 32.48 -25.50 25.01
C ARG A 63 32.30 -24.51 26.18
N GLY A 64 32.67 -23.25 25.99
CA GLY A 64 32.35 -22.17 26.92
C GLY A 64 31.02 -21.45 26.66
N GLY A 65 30.26 -21.90 25.67
CA GLY A 65 28.90 -21.46 25.39
C GLY A 65 28.70 -20.99 23.96
N THR A 66 27.66 -20.18 23.73
CA THR A 66 27.38 -19.52 22.45
C THR A 66 27.02 -18.05 22.67
N THR A 67 27.21 -17.21 21.65
CA THR A 67 26.85 -15.78 21.69
C THR A 67 26.51 -15.22 20.31
N CYS A 68 25.81 -14.09 20.30
CA CYS A 68 25.78 -13.16 19.17
C CYS A 68 26.94 -12.18 19.25
N VAL A 69 27.35 -11.63 18.10
CA VAL A 69 28.39 -10.60 17.99
C VAL A 69 27.81 -9.41 17.27
N ASP A 70 28.02 -8.20 17.80
CA ASP A 70 27.54 -6.98 17.17
C ASP A 70 28.11 -6.82 15.75
N GLY A 71 27.23 -6.51 14.80
CA GLY A 71 27.58 -6.40 13.37
C GLY A 71 27.76 -7.73 12.65
N ARG A 72 27.37 -8.85 13.28
CA ARG A 72 27.34 -10.19 12.67
C ARG A 72 26.00 -10.86 12.91
N ASP A 73 25.57 -11.66 11.96
CA ASP A 73 24.29 -12.36 12.03
C ASP A 73 24.42 -13.76 12.60
N GLU A 74 25.59 -14.40 12.51
CA GLU A 74 25.77 -15.78 12.95
C GLU A 74 25.82 -15.91 14.48
N VAL A 75 25.47 -17.10 14.95
CA VAL A 75 25.73 -17.53 16.32
C VAL A 75 27.14 -18.11 16.37
N TYR A 76 27.96 -17.64 17.31
CA TYR A 76 29.33 -18.12 17.49
C TYR A 76 29.45 -18.98 18.74
N PHE A 77 30.26 -20.03 18.68
CA PHE A 77 30.75 -20.71 19.87
C PHE A 77 31.66 -19.79 20.68
N LEU A 78 31.71 -20.03 21.99
CA LEU A 78 32.70 -19.51 22.91
C LEU A 78 33.59 -20.64 23.42
N ASP A 79 34.88 -20.35 23.59
CA ASP A 79 35.74 -21.19 24.42
C ASP A 79 35.48 -20.94 25.91
N THR A 80 36.01 -21.81 26.79
CA THR A 80 35.85 -21.69 28.26
C THR A 80 36.42 -20.39 28.86
N CYS A 81 37.27 -19.66 28.13
CA CYS A 81 37.75 -18.35 28.52
C CYS A 81 36.80 -17.21 28.06
N GLY A 82 35.85 -17.51 27.18
CA GLY A 82 34.92 -16.56 26.57
C GLY A 82 35.45 -15.88 25.32
N ASN A 83 36.44 -16.46 24.64
CA ASN A 83 36.87 -16.01 23.31
C ASN A 83 35.92 -16.56 22.23
N LEU A 84 35.72 -15.77 21.17
CA LEU A 84 34.96 -16.21 20.01
C LEU A 84 35.68 -17.37 19.31
N ALA A 85 34.93 -18.44 19.05
CA ALA A 85 35.35 -19.58 18.25
C ALA A 85 34.59 -19.59 16.91
N ASN A 86 34.45 -20.76 16.30
CA ASN A 86 33.73 -20.90 15.03
C ASN A 86 32.21 -20.72 15.17
N VAL A 87 31.53 -20.58 14.04
CA VAL A 87 30.05 -20.55 13.98
C VAL A 87 29.48 -21.80 14.66
N TYR A 88 28.38 -21.63 15.38
CA TYR A 88 27.70 -22.71 16.09
C TYR A 88 27.22 -23.79 15.09
N ASP A 89 27.71 -25.00 15.29
CA ASP A 89 27.28 -26.22 14.60
C ASP A 89 27.28 -27.34 15.64
N PHE A 90 26.09 -27.81 16.03
CA PHE A 90 25.95 -28.82 17.08
C PHE A 90 26.68 -30.12 16.71
N GLY A 91 26.72 -30.48 15.42
CA GLY A 91 27.45 -31.67 14.96
C GLY A 91 28.97 -31.56 15.14
N LYS A 92 29.48 -30.36 15.41
CA LYS A 92 30.90 -30.06 15.61
C LYS A 92 31.28 -29.81 17.07
N ILE A 93 30.35 -29.95 18.00
CA ILE A 93 30.59 -29.70 19.43
C ILE A 93 31.70 -30.58 20.02
N ASP A 94 31.90 -31.78 19.46
CA ASP A 94 32.90 -32.77 19.87
C ASP A 94 34.05 -32.91 18.85
N ASP A 95 34.10 -32.09 17.81
CA ASP A 95 35.11 -32.17 16.74
C ASP A 95 36.39 -31.41 17.14
N ALA A 96 37.44 -32.15 17.50
CA ALA A 96 38.71 -31.57 17.92
C ALA A 96 39.34 -30.66 16.85
N THR A 97 39.15 -30.96 15.57
CA THR A 97 39.70 -30.14 14.46
C THR A 97 38.95 -28.81 14.38
N TYR A 98 37.63 -28.84 14.57
CA TYR A 98 36.77 -27.66 14.59
C TYR A 98 37.07 -26.71 15.77
N TRP A 99 37.55 -27.25 16.89
CA TRP A 99 38.02 -26.44 18.04
C TRP A 99 39.50 -26.07 17.98
N THR A 100 40.24 -26.56 16.97
CA THR A 100 41.66 -26.23 16.78
C THR A 100 41.84 -25.09 15.78
N TYR A 101 41.12 -25.12 14.65
CA TYR A 101 41.31 -24.17 13.56
C TYR A 101 40.10 -23.28 13.33
N ILE A 102 40.35 -22.05 12.89
CA ILE A 102 39.31 -21.15 12.41
C ILE A 102 38.70 -21.74 11.14
N ALA A 103 37.38 -21.66 10.99
CA ALA A 103 36.68 -22.10 9.78
C ALA A 103 37.25 -21.38 8.53
N GLY A 104 37.43 -22.13 7.44
CA GLY A 104 38.14 -21.71 6.23
C GLY A 104 39.63 -22.07 6.23
N THR A 105 40.19 -22.52 7.36
CA THR A 105 41.59 -22.94 7.48
C THR A 105 41.69 -24.45 7.66
N ASN A 106 42.75 -25.07 7.11
CA ASN A 106 43.03 -26.50 7.24
C ASN A 106 41.84 -27.43 6.92
N GLY A 107 40.98 -27.03 5.98
CA GLY A 107 39.81 -27.79 5.57
C GLY A 107 38.64 -27.78 6.56
N VAL A 108 38.70 -26.96 7.62
CA VAL A 108 37.58 -26.77 8.55
C VAL A 108 36.50 -25.96 7.85
N VAL A 109 35.30 -26.52 7.79
CA VAL A 109 34.14 -25.92 7.14
C VAL A 109 32.97 -25.91 8.11
N VAL A 110 32.17 -24.84 8.05
CA VAL A 110 30.87 -24.78 8.72
C VAL A 110 29.88 -25.52 7.81
N ASN A 111 29.43 -26.69 8.23
CA ASN A 111 28.56 -27.55 7.41
C ASN A 111 27.09 -27.50 7.85
N CYS A 112 26.72 -26.53 8.68
CA CYS A 112 25.38 -26.45 9.22
C CYS A 112 24.43 -25.77 8.22
N GLY A 113 23.72 -26.61 7.45
CA GLY A 113 22.59 -26.26 6.58
C GLY A 113 22.91 -25.39 5.34
N SER A 114 22.00 -25.41 4.37
CA SER A 114 21.94 -24.43 3.29
C SER A 114 20.72 -23.53 3.48
N GLY A 115 20.89 -22.20 3.32
CA GLY A 115 19.83 -21.20 3.50
C GLY A 115 19.98 -20.39 4.78
N ASN A 116 18.85 -19.94 5.35
CA ASN A 116 18.82 -19.01 6.49
C ASN A 116 18.89 -19.70 7.86
N ASN A 117 18.79 -21.03 7.93
CA ASN A 117 18.82 -21.80 9.19
C ASN A 117 17.83 -21.29 10.26
N ALA A 118 16.73 -20.67 9.84
CA ALA A 118 15.80 -20.00 10.73
C ALA A 118 15.16 -20.98 11.73
N ASN A 119 15.25 -20.62 13.01
CA ASN A 119 14.89 -21.40 14.18
C ASN A 119 15.58 -22.77 14.30
N SER A 120 16.72 -22.98 13.63
CA SER A 120 17.46 -24.22 13.75
C SER A 120 18.03 -24.36 15.17
N PRO A 121 17.77 -25.49 15.86
CA PRO A 121 18.33 -25.72 17.19
C PRO A 121 19.79 -26.18 17.13
N THR A 122 20.32 -26.52 15.95
CA THR A 122 21.65 -27.13 15.78
C THR A 122 22.60 -26.31 14.94
N CYS A 123 22.14 -25.21 14.34
CA CYS A 123 22.94 -24.42 13.41
C CYS A 123 22.85 -22.92 13.69
N GLY A 124 24.01 -22.27 13.72
CA GLY A 124 24.21 -20.85 13.92
C GLY A 124 24.60 -20.08 12.67
N ASN A 125 24.63 -20.71 11.49
CA ASN A 125 24.97 -20.05 10.23
C ASN A 125 23.77 -19.24 9.71
N CYS A 126 23.56 -18.05 10.27
CA CYS A 126 22.41 -17.21 9.97
C CYS A 126 22.70 -16.34 8.75
N ASP A 127 21.63 -15.99 8.04
CA ASP A 127 21.66 -15.05 6.93
C ASP A 127 20.53 -14.03 7.08
N TYR A 128 20.89 -12.76 7.28
CA TYR A 128 19.97 -11.66 7.47
C TYR A 128 19.10 -11.40 6.24
N TYR A 129 19.72 -11.40 5.06
CA TYR A 129 19.04 -11.15 3.80
C TYR A 129 18.06 -12.27 3.45
N LEU A 130 18.36 -13.49 3.88
CA LEU A 130 17.43 -14.62 3.78
C LEU A 130 16.46 -14.73 4.97
N GLY A 131 16.47 -13.77 5.91
CA GLY A 131 15.45 -13.62 6.95
C GLY A 131 15.77 -14.32 8.27
N SER A 132 17.02 -14.32 8.71
CA SER A 132 17.42 -14.85 10.01
C SER A 132 18.56 -14.06 10.65
N THR A 133 18.60 -13.97 11.98
CA THR A 133 19.73 -13.34 12.68
C THR A 133 19.91 -13.93 14.08
N CYS A 134 21.09 -13.82 14.65
CA CYS A 134 21.39 -14.32 15.97
C CYS A 134 20.50 -13.65 17.04
N ARG A 135 19.72 -14.47 17.75
CA ARG A 135 18.96 -14.05 18.94
C ARG A 135 18.90 -15.19 19.96
N LYS A 136 18.44 -14.87 21.16
CA LYS A 136 18.16 -15.89 22.17
C LYS A 136 17.02 -16.81 21.70
N GLY A 137 17.16 -18.11 21.94
CA GLY A 137 16.16 -19.13 21.61
C GLY A 137 16.57 -20.53 22.05
N ASN A 138 15.79 -21.53 21.64
CA ASN A 138 15.97 -22.92 22.08
C ASN A 138 16.96 -23.65 21.16
N ALA A 139 18.24 -23.63 21.52
CA ALA A 139 19.27 -24.43 20.87
C ALA A 139 19.44 -25.78 21.56
N GLN A 140 20.10 -26.74 20.91
CA GLN A 140 20.54 -27.98 21.55
C GLN A 140 21.73 -27.77 22.49
N TYR A 141 22.45 -26.66 22.31
CA TYR A 141 23.53 -26.24 23.19
C TYR A 141 23.41 -24.73 23.45
N GLU A 142 23.25 -24.37 24.71
CA GLU A 142 22.99 -23.00 25.18
C GLU A 142 21.68 -22.40 24.63
N ASN A 143 21.66 -21.08 24.43
CA ASN A 143 20.44 -20.30 24.31
C ASN A 143 20.44 -19.36 23.09
N PHE A 144 21.27 -19.57 22.07
CA PHE A 144 21.32 -18.71 20.88
C PHE A 144 21.08 -19.50 19.60
N ILE A 145 20.25 -18.96 18.72
CA ILE A 145 19.87 -19.56 17.43
C ILE A 145 19.78 -18.48 16.35
N CYS A 146 19.77 -18.90 15.09
CA CYS A 146 19.31 -18.06 13.99
C CYS A 146 17.81 -17.87 14.09
N LYS A 147 17.34 -16.74 14.61
CA LYS A 147 15.90 -16.48 14.78
C LYS A 147 15.27 -16.06 13.46
N ASN A 148 14.11 -16.62 13.15
CA ASN A 148 13.34 -16.25 11.96
C ASN A 148 12.88 -14.78 12.04
N LEU A 149 13.10 -14.02 10.96
CA LEU A 149 12.71 -12.62 10.80
C LEU A 149 11.42 -12.43 9.99
N ALA A 150 10.82 -13.51 9.50
CA ALA A 150 9.50 -13.49 8.87
C ALA A 150 8.43 -13.01 9.84
N CYS A 151 7.41 -12.33 9.33
CA CYS A 151 6.32 -11.75 10.13
C CYS A 151 5.03 -12.53 9.91
N THR A 152 4.17 -12.59 10.93
CA THR A 152 2.81 -13.12 10.81
C THR A 152 1.81 -12.00 10.99
N TYR A 153 0.99 -11.76 9.97
CA TYR A 153 -0.05 -10.74 9.98
C TYR A 153 -1.37 -11.30 9.47
N LYS A 154 -2.44 -11.18 10.27
CA LYS A 154 -3.78 -11.72 9.98
C LYS A 154 -3.77 -13.18 9.49
N GLY A 155 -2.91 -14.02 10.08
CA GLY A 155 -2.78 -15.44 9.73
C GLY A 155 -1.98 -15.74 8.46
N GLN A 156 -1.44 -14.73 7.78
CA GLN A 156 -0.51 -14.89 6.66
C GLN A 156 0.92 -14.64 7.12
N THR A 157 1.87 -15.40 6.57
CA THR A 157 3.30 -15.22 6.82
C THR A 157 3.93 -14.44 5.68
N TYR A 158 4.76 -13.47 6.04
CA TYR A 158 5.49 -12.60 5.13
C TYR A 158 6.99 -12.76 5.38
N GLN A 159 7.78 -12.82 4.31
CA GLN A 159 9.23 -12.91 4.40
C GLN A 159 9.81 -11.58 4.88
N HIS A 160 11.00 -11.66 5.48
CA HIS A 160 11.73 -10.46 5.90
C HIS A 160 11.97 -9.52 4.71
N GLY A 161 11.61 -8.24 4.88
CA GLY A 161 11.70 -7.22 3.84
C GLY A 161 10.49 -7.13 2.91
N GLU A 162 9.52 -8.06 3.00
CA GLU A 162 8.31 -7.96 2.19
C GLU A 162 7.48 -6.74 2.56
N THR A 163 6.87 -6.18 1.53
CA THR A 163 5.94 -5.05 1.67
C THR A 163 4.66 -5.32 0.91
N TRP A 164 3.52 -4.89 1.46
CA TRP A 164 2.21 -5.10 0.84
C TRP A 164 1.25 -3.96 1.15
N CYS A 165 0.21 -3.83 0.33
CA CYS A 165 -0.81 -2.81 0.54
C CYS A 165 -1.89 -3.26 1.51
N ALA A 166 -2.38 -2.33 2.33
CA ALA A 166 -3.63 -2.49 3.05
C ALA A 166 -4.54 -1.27 2.86
N SER A 167 -5.84 -1.55 2.96
CA SER A 167 -6.90 -0.55 3.05
C SER A 167 -7.52 -0.61 4.45
N PRO A 168 -7.96 0.52 5.03
CA PRO A 168 -8.69 0.53 6.29
C PRO A 168 -10.06 -0.16 6.17
N THR A 169 -10.59 -0.26 4.96
CA THR A 169 -11.87 -0.92 4.68
C THR A 169 -11.64 -2.39 4.30
N ASN A 170 -12.44 -3.29 4.90
CA ASN A 170 -12.56 -4.68 4.45
C ASN A 170 -13.39 -4.80 3.16
N ASP A 171 -14.05 -3.71 2.78
CA ASP A 171 -14.82 -3.61 1.56
C ASP A 171 -13.88 -3.41 0.36
N ALA A 172 -14.29 -3.92 -0.79
CA ALA A 172 -13.62 -3.65 -2.07
C ALA A 172 -13.60 -2.15 -2.45
N ASP A 173 -14.25 -1.29 -1.66
CA ASP A 173 -14.31 0.15 -1.89
C ASP A 173 -13.08 0.86 -1.28
N THR A 174 -12.08 1.07 -2.13
CA THR A 174 -10.87 1.86 -1.82
C THR A 174 -11.12 3.37 -1.77
N ASN A 175 -12.34 3.83 -2.10
CA ASN A 175 -12.70 5.24 -2.25
C ASN A 175 -13.61 5.74 -1.12
N SER A 176 -13.52 5.12 0.07
CA SER A 176 -14.28 5.50 1.26
C SER A 176 -13.87 6.89 1.77
N VAL A 177 -14.84 7.65 2.28
CA VAL A 177 -14.60 9.01 2.79
C VAL A 177 -13.64 8.98 3.98
N GLY A 178 -12.61 9.83 3.93
CA GLY A 178 -11.52 9.86 4.92
C GLY A 178 -10.60 8.63 4.90
N GLY A 179 -10.77 7.72 3.94
CA GLY A 179 -9.89 6.58 3.73
C GLY A 179 -8.55 7.02 3.13
N ARG A 180 -7.48 6.31 3.50
CA ARG A 180 -6.13 6.44 2.95
C ARG A 180 -5.53 5.06 2.72
N HIS A 181 -4.55 5.00 1.82
CA HIS A 181 -3.80 3.76 1.57
C HIS A 181 -2.67 3.60 2.59
N PHE A 182 -2.37 2.35 2.92
CA PHE A 182 -1.27 1.99 3.80
C PHE A 182 -0.34 1.00 3.11
N ARG A 183 0.96 1.18 3.32
CA ARG A 183 2.01 0.24 3.01
C ARG A 183 2.42 -0.44 4.31
N LEU A 184 2.38 -1.77 4.32
CA LEU A 184 2.86 -2.56 5.44
C LEU A 184 4.24 -3.09 5.11
N VAL A 185 5.12 -3.13 6.11
CA VAL A 185 6.50 -3.59 5.97
C VAL A 185 6.77 -4.67 7.01
N CYS A 186 7.14 -5.86 6.56
CA CYS A 186 7.68 -6.90 7.43
C CYS A 186 9.18 -6.66 7.63
N TYR A 187 9.57 -6.30 8.84
CA TYR A 187 10.96 -6.05 9.17
C TYR A 187 11.27 -6.59 10.57
N ASN A 188 12.32 -7.40 10.68
CA ASN A 188 12.76 -8.00 11.94
C ASN A 188 11.64 -8.68 12.76
N ASN A 189 10.81 -9.53 12.14
CA ASN A 189 9.65 -10.21 12.75
C ASN A 189 8.54 -9.27 13.24
N GLU A 190 8.62 -7.97 12.93
CA GLU A 190 7.62 -6.96 13.26
C GLU A 190 6.97 -6.40 11.98
N VAL A 191 5.68 -6.12 12.05
CA VAL A 191 4.95 -5.44 10.96
C VAL A 191 4.76 -3.99 11.34
N SER A 192 5.38 -3.11 10.57
CA SER A 192 5.12 -1.67 10.64
C SER A 192 4.08 -1.26 9.60
N VAL A 193 3.31 -0.23 9.92
CA VAL A 193 2.26 0.33 9.06
C VAL A 193 2.65 1.76 8.71
N GLU A 194 2.82 2.03 7.42
CA GLU A 194 3.19 3.32 6.88
C GLU A 194 2.01 3.87 6.06
N PRO A 195 1.40 5.02 6.45
CA PRO A 195 0.41 5.67 5.59
C PRO A 195 1.10 6.22 4.33
N CYS A 196 0.42 6.17 3.18
CA CYS A 196 0.93 6.80 1.95
C CYS A 196 0.80 8.34 2.03
N ALA A 197 -0.37 8.88 1.68
CA ALA A 197 -0.67 10.29 1.85
C ALA A 197 -2.13 10.49 2.29
N GLU A 198 -2.39 11.64 2.92
CA GLU A 198 -3.75 12.08 3.23
C GLU A 198 -4.55 12.29 1.94
N PHE A 199 -5.89 12.21 2.06
CA PHE A 199 -6.81 12.49 0.97
C PHE A 199 -6.57 11.68 -0.31
N ARG A 200 -5.97 10.48 -0.19
CA ARG A 200 -5.63 9.60 -1.33
C ARG A 200 -4.84 10.31 -2.42
N GLN A 201 -4.00 11.28 -2.05
CA GLN A 201 -3.03 11.89 -2.97
C GLN A 201 -1.95 10.90 -3.41
N GLU A 202 -1.75 9.85 -2.61
CA GLU A 202 -0.97 8.68 -2.97
C GLU A 202 -1.77 7.40 -2.78
N VAL A 203 -1.53 6.46 -3.68
CA VAL A 203 -2.11 5.11 -3.67
C VAL A 203 -1.01 4.09 -3.43
N CYS A 204 -1.32 3.07 -2.64
CA CYS A 204 -0.42 1.94 -2.48
C CYS A 204 -0.58 1.00 -3.68
N VAL A 205 0.53 0.74 -4.37
CA VAL A 205 0.61 -0.30 -5.40
C VAL A 205 1.52 -1.41 -4.93
N GLN A 206 1.18 -2.63 -5.32
CA GLN A 206 1.95 -3.82 -4.98
C GLN A 206 2.24 -4.67 -6.22
N SER A 207 3.37 -5.35 -6.21
CA SER A 207 3.81 -6.31 -7.20
C SER A 207 4.44 -7.51 -6.50
N THR A 208 4.49 -8.66 -7.19
CA THR A 208 5.13 -9.88 -6.69
C THR A 208 6.21 -10.31 -7.68
N VAL A 209 7.44 -10.47 -7.20
CA VAL A 209 8.58 -10.93 -7.99
C VAL A 209 9.12 -12.20 -7.34
N ASN A 210 9.12 -13.34 -8.04
CA ASN A 210 9.61 -14.62 -7.51
C ASN A 210 9.05 -14.97 -6.11
N THR A 211 7.74 -14.80 -5.92
CA THR A 211 7.01 -14.98 -4.63
C THR A 211 7.25 -13.93 -3.55
N PHE A 212 8.17 -12.99 -3.77
CA PHE A 212 8.45 -11.88 -2.86
C PHE A 212 7.54 -10.68 -3.16
N ARG A 213 6.80 -10.22 -2.15
CA ARG A 213 5.88 -9.07 -2.27
C ARG A 213 6.61 -7.76 -2.05
N THR A 214 6.36 -6.83 -2.96
CA THR A 214 6.83 -5.45 -2.86
C THR A 214 5.67 -4.50 -3.02
N ALA A 215 5.66 -3.44 -2.22
CA ALA A 215 4.68 -2.37 -2.30
C ALA A 215 5.34 -1.01 -2.12
N ALA A 216 4.78 -0.02 -2.79
CA ALA A 216 5.21 1.36 -2.73
C ALA A 216 4.00 2.29 -2.79
N CYS A 217 4.11 3.42 -2.13
CA CYS A 217 3.19 4.53 -2.30
C CYS A 217 3.63 5.31 -3.56
N ARG A 218 2.66 5.64 -4.41
CA ARG A 218 2.88 6.47 -5.59
C ARG A 218 1.79 7.52 -5.70
N VAL A 219 2.10 8.62 -6.34
CA VAL A 219 1.14 9.69 -6.63
C VAL A 219 -0.07 9.11 -7.37
N ASN A 220 -1.25 9.53 -6.91
CA ASN A 220 -2.53 9.28 -7.56
C ASN A 220 -2.70 10.25 -8.73
N LYS A 221 -2.71 9.72 -9.96
CA LYS A 221 -2.76 10.49 -11.21
C LYS A 221 -4.19 10.60 -11.73
N TRP A 222 -5.05 11.29 -10.99
CA TRP A 222 -6.49 11.38 -11.29
C TRP A 222 -6.89 12.71 -11.95
N GLN A 223 -6.03 13.73 -11.88
CA GLN A 223 -6.35 15.14 -12.10
C GLN A 223 -6.83 15.45 -13.52
N ASP A 224 -6.49 14.64 -14.51
CA ASP A 224 -6.92 14.86 -15.89
C ASP A 224 -7.98 13.85 -16.34
N CYS A 225 -8.48 12.96 -15.46
CA CYS A 225 -9.46 11.94 -15.83
C CYS A 225 -10.70 12.57 -16.46
N TYR A 226 -11.31 13.54 -15.78
CA TYR A 226 -12.59 14.13 -16.14
C TYR A 226 -12.56 14.97 -17.43
N SER A 227 -11.38 15.34 -17.92
CA SER A 227 -11.22 16.08 -19.17
C SER A 227 -10.96 15.18 -20.39
N ASN A 228 -10.83 13.86 -20.21
CA ASN A 228 -10.64 12.97 -21.36
C ASN A 228 -11.96 12.58 -21.98
N ASP A 229 -12.04 12.80 -23.29
CA ASP A 229 -13.11 12.37 -24.16
C ASP A 229 -12.83 11.00 -24.81
N ASN A 230 -11.59 10.52 -24.84
CA ASN A 230 -11.23 9.28 -25.51
C ASN A 230 -10.99 8.12 -24.52
N GLN A 231 -11.60 6.96 -24.79
CA GLN A 231 -11.44 5.76 -23.96
C GLN A 231 -10.00 5.26 -23.87
N GLN A 232 -9.26 5.19 -24.98
CA GLN A 232 -7.88 4.67 -24.98
C GLN A 232 -6.94 5.55 -24.16
N ASP A 233 -7.11 6.87 -24.25
CA ASP A 233 -6.33 7.80 -23.43
C ASP A 233 -6.75 7.75 -21.96
N CYS A 234 -8.05 7.61 -21.68
CA CYS A 234 -8.57 7.42 -20.33
C CYS A 234 -7.94 6.20 -19.63
N GLU A 235 -7.86 5.07 -20.34
CA GLU A 235 -7.40 3.80 -19.79
C GLU A 235 -5.87 3.62 -19.86
N ASN A 236 -5.13 4.68 -20.23
CA ASN A 236 -3.68 4.67 -20.27
C ASN A 236 -3.05 4.75 -18.87
N GLY A 237 -2.84 3.59 -18.25
CA GLY A 237 -2.26 3.43 -16.91
C GLY A 237 -0.86 4.02 -16.72
N ASP A 238 -0.10 4.25 -17.78
CA ASP A 238 1.22 4.90 -17.68
C ASP A 238 1.08 6.40 -17.38
N LYS A 239 0.03 7.02 -17.92
CA LYS A 239 -0.24 8.45 -17.79
C LYS A 239 -1.15 8.77 -16.61
N ARG A 240 -2.14 7.92 -16.30
CA ARG A 240 -3.23 8.27 -15.38
C ARG A 240 -3.83 7.06 -14.65
N ASP A 241 -4.53 7.34 -13.57
CA ASP A 241 -5.24 6.37 -12.73
C ASP A 241 -6.76 6.49 -12.93
N CYS A 242 -7.21 6.34 -14.18
CA CYS A 242 -8.62 6.48 -14.53
C CYS A 242 -9.24 5.14 -14.95
N LYS A 243 -10.56 5.14 -15.10
CA LYS A 243 -11.37 4.06 -15.65
C LYS A 243 -12.47 4.66 -16.51
N TRP A 244 -12.87 3.93 -17.54
CA TRP A 244 -13.99 4.30 -18.40
C TRP A 244 -15.31 3.82 -17.81
N VAL A 245 -16.32 4.69 -17.76
CA VAL A 245 -17.67 4.36 -17.26
C VAL A 245 -18.70 4.70 -18.32
N ASN A 246 -19.44 3.70 -18.76
CA ASN A 246 -20.52 3.84 -19.74
C ASN A 246 -21.85 4.28 -19.08
N GLY A 247 -22.72 4.91 -19.86
CA GLY A 247 -24.07 5.29 -19.51
C GLY A 247 -24.25 6.69 -18.93
N THR A 248 -23.18 7.48 -18.78
CA THR A 248 -23.27 8.89 -18.36
C THR A 248 -22.04 9.66 -18.81
N SER A 249 -22.25 10.89 -19.28
CA SER A 249 -21.21 11.79 -19.76
C SER A 249 -21.08 13.03 -18.90
N ILE A 250 -19.84 13.33 -18.47
CA ILE A 250 -19.47 14.60 -17.82
C ILE A 250 -19.17 15.66 -18.89
N LEU A 251 -18.56 15.24 -20.00
CA LEU A 251 -18.22 16.11 -21.12
C LEU A 251 -19.41 16.17 -22.09
N LYS A 252 -20.02 17.35 -22.20
CA LYS A 252 -21.14 17.62 -23.10
C LYS A 252 -20.90 18.89 -23.89
N ASP A 253 -21.44 18.93 -25.11
CA ASP A 253 -21.47 20.15 -25.92
C ASP A 253 -22.55 21.14 -25.43
N GLU A 254 -22.65 22.28 -26.10
CA GLU A 254 -23.68 23.30 -25.84
C GLU A 254 -25.12 22.80 -26.04
N ASN A 255 -25.30 21.69 -26.78
CA ASN A 255 -26.58 21.06 -27.08
C ASN A 255 -26.83 19.80 -26.22
N GLY A 256 -26.03 19.60 -25.17
CA GLY A 256 -26.12 18.48 -24.23
C GLY A 256 -25.68 17.11 -24.78
N ALA A 257 -25.14 17.05 -25.99
CA ALA A 257 -24.64 15.81 -26.59
C ALA A 257 -23.31 15.39 -25.92
N SER A 258 -23.13 14.10 -25.70
CA SER A 258 -21.87 13.56 -25.17
C SER A 258 -20.70 13.88 -26.10
N LEU A 259 -19.61 14.34 -25.51
CA LEU A 259 -18.33 14.54 -26.20
C LEU A 259 -17.40 13.34 -26.06
N ALA A 260 -17.84 12.21 -25.51
CA ALA A 260 -17.01 11.02 -25.31
C ALA A 260 -17.00 10.09 -26.53
N PHE A 261 -15.84 9.49 -26.81
CA PHE A 261 -15.58 8.57 -27.91
C PHE A 261 -15.02 7.24 -27.40
N ASP A 262 -15.58 6.14 -27.91
CA ASP A 262 -15.05 4.79 -27.65
C ASP A 262 -13.70 4.53 -28.35
N ALA A 263 -13.15 3.33 -28.18
CA ALA A 263 -11.89 2.94 -28.79
C ALA A 263 -11.93 2.92 -30.34
N GLU A 264 -13.11 2.81 -30.94
CA GLU A 264 -13.35 2.83 -32.38
C GLU A 264 -13.61 4.25 -32.92
N GLY A 265 -13.72 5.26 -32.05
CA GLY A 265 -13.99 6.65 -32.41
C GLY A 265 -15.48 6.96 -32.59
N ASN A 266 -16.38 6.10 -32.13
CA ASN A 266 -17.82 6.39 -32.14
C ASN A 266 -18.18 7.25 -30.92
N ALA A 267 -19.06 8.23 -31.12
CA ALA A 267 -19.63 9.00 -30.02
C ALA A 267 -20.46 8.08 -29.11
N VAL A 268 -20.16 8.09 -27.82
CA VAL A 268 -20.81 7.24 -26.81
C VAL A 268 -21.20 8.05 -25.58
N GLU A 269 -22.23 7.60 -24.87
CA GLU A 269 -22.61 8.16 -23.58
C GLU A 269 -21.72 7.52 -22.50
N ALA A 270 -20.56 8.12 -22.25
CA ALA A 270 -19.58 7.65 -21.27
C ALA A 270 -18.76 8.79 -20.67
N ALA A 271 -18.01 8.48 -19.61
CA ALA A 271 -17.10 9.40 -18.96
C ALA A 271 -15.84 8.70 -18.47
N CYS A 272 -14.73 9.42 -18.53
CA CYS A 272 -13.49 9.03 -17.89
C CYS A 272 -13.46 9.53 -16.44
N VAL A 273 -13.33 8.62 -15.48
CA VAL A 273 -13.36 8.95 -14.04
C VAL A 273 -12.17 8.34 -13.31
N PRO A 274 -11.77 8.88 -12.15
CA PRO A 274 -10.73 8.28 -11.34
C PRO A 274 -11.03 6.82 -10.93
N SER A 275 -10.02 5.96 -11.03
CA SER A 275 -10.02 4.62 -10.42
C SER A 275 -9.90 4.72 -8.91
N TYR A 276 -9.02 5.61 -8.45
CA TYR A 276 -8.85 5.99 -7.05
C TYR A 276 -9.33 7.43 -6.89
N ALA A 277 -10.56 7.59 -6.42
CA ALA A 277 -11.20 8.89 -6.29
C ALA A 277 -10.40 9.76 -5.31
N PRO A 278 -10.10 11.03 -5.62
CA PRO A 278 -9.43 11.91 -4.67
C PRO A 278 -10.24 12.06 -3.37
N GLY A 279 -9.54 12.27 -2.26
CA GLY A 279 -10.15 12.74 -1.03
C GLY A 279 -10.19 14.27 -1.00
N PHE A 280 -11.16 14.83 -0.28
CA PHE A 280 -11.27 16.27 -0.11
C PHE A 280 -11.67 16.65 1.32
N ASN A 281 -11.32 17.87 1.73
CA ASN A 281 -11.85 18.51 2.95
C ASN A 281 -13.28 18.99 2.73
N PHE A 282 -14.23 18.08 2.51
CA PHE A 282 -15.62 18.44 2.20
C PHE A 282 -16.34 19.18 3.35
N TRP A 283 -15.76 19.20 4.56
CA TRP A 283 -16.27 19.91 5.73
C TRP A 283 -15.81 21.38 5.81
N GLU A 284 -14.91 21.81 4.95
CA GLU A 284 -14.49 23.20 4.81
C GLU A 284 -15.31 23.87 3.71
N GLU A 285 -15.89 25.03 4.04
CA GLU A 285 -16.60 25.87 3.07
C GLU A 285 -15.63 26.39 1.99
N ASP A 286 -16.09 26.57 0.75
CA ASP A 286 -15.32 27.09 -0.39
C ASP A 286 -14.06 26.29 -0.81
N THR A 287 -14.08 24.96 -0.65
CA THR A 287 -12.99 24.09 -1.11
C THR A 287 -13.16 23.59 -2.55
N GLU A 288 -12.05 23.08 -3.12
CA GLU A 288 -12.04 22.33 -4.39
C GLU A 288 -13.03 21.15 -4.39
N ALA A 289 -13.45 20.67 -3.22
CA ALA A 289 -14.48 19.64 -3.09
C ALA A 289 -15.79 20.06 -3.76
N VAL A 290 -16.22 21.32 -3.57
CA VAL A 290 -17.50 21.83 -4.08
C VAL A 290 -17.47 21.89 -5.61
N SER A 291 -16.38 22.40 -6.19
CA SER A 291 -16.23 22.48 -7.64
C SER A 291 -16.14 21.09 -8.28
N MET A 292 -15.38 20.16 -7.67
CA MET A 292 -15.24 18.79 -8.18
C MET A 292 -16.52 17.97 -8.06
N CYS A 293 -17.20 18.01 -6.92
CA CYS A 293 -18.49 17.36 -6.78
C CYS A 293 -19.57 17.99 -7.68
N GLY A 294 -19.44 19.30 -7.97
CA GLY A 294 -20.30 20.02 -8.89
C GLY A 294 -20.26 19.48 -10.32
N LEU A 295 -19.14 18.91 -10.77
CA LEU A 295 -19.03 18.27 -12.09
C LEU A 295 -19.97 17.06 -12.25
N ALA A 296 -20.35 16.43 -11.14
CA ALA A 296 -21.28 15.31 -11.12
C ALA A 296 -22.75 15.75 -11.15
N ASN A 297 -23.03 17.04 -10.94
CA ASN A 297 -24.40 17.53 -10.88
C ASN A 297 -25.03 17.42 -12.26
N MET A 298 -26.07 16.60 -12.35
CA MET A 298 -26.78 16.36 -13.59
C MET A 298 -28.22 16.80 -13.46
N GLN A 299 -28.67 17.54 -14.47
CA GLN A 299 -30.07 17.91 -14.62
C GLN A 299 -30.72 16.95 -15.61
N CYS A 300 -31.97 16.58 -15.33
CA CYS A 300 -32.79 15.85 -16.27
C CYS A 300 -34.06 16.66 -16.54
N ASN A 301 -34.10 17.28 -17.71
CA ASN A 301 -35.23 18.08 -18.14
C ASN A 301 -36.23 17.18 -18.83
N VAL A 302 -37.45 17.11 -18.31
CA VAL A 302 -38.50 16.26 -18.86
C VAL A 302 -39.76 17.05 -19.14
N VAL A 303 -40.40 16.72 -20.25
CA VAL A 303 -41.74 17.19 -20.60
C VAL A 303 -42.73 16.04 -20.39
N TYR A 304 -43.89 16.38 -19.82
CA TYR A 304 -44.97 15.43 -19.61
C TYR A 304 -46.05 15.66 -20.65
N GLU A 305 -46.57 14.59 -21.22
CA GLU A 305 -47.77 14.66 -22.03
C GLU A 305 -48.97 15.05 -21.14
N ALA A 306 -49.67 16.11 -21.53
CA ALA A 306 -50.90 16.51 -20.86
C ALA A 306 -51.99 15.50 -21.17
N GLY A 307 -52.32 14.64 -20.20
CA GLY A 307 -53.42 13.69 -20.36
C GLY A 307 -54.75 14.42 -20.57
N ILE A 308 -55.42 14.16 -21.70
CA ILE A 308 -56.80 14.58 -21.92
C ILE A 308 -57.70 13.70 -21.04
N LYS A 309 -58.34 14.29 -20.03
CA LYS A 309 -59.33 13.59 -19.19
C LYS A 309 -60.63 13.43 -19.97
N GLU A 310 -60.95 12.21 -20.40
CA GLU A 310 -62.36 11.79 -20.51
C GLU A 310 -62.87 11.50 -19.10
N GLY A 311 -63.38 12.51 -18.39
CA GLY A 311 -63.91 12.30 -17.03
C GLY A 311 -64.16 13.56 -16.23
N PHE A 312 -65.36 14.10 -16.39
CA PHE A 312 -66.04 15.01 -15.46
C PHE A 312 -66.03 14.41 -14.04
N PHE A 313 -65.66 15.19 -13.01
CA PHE A 313 -65.44 14.85 -11.57
C PHE A 313 -64.03 14.41 -11.15
N GLY A 314 -63.40 15.21 -10.29
CA GLY A 314 -61.99 15.12 -9.95
C GLY A 314 -61.59 14.08 -8.90
N ALA A 315 -60.40 13.50 -9.09
CA ALA A 315 -59.32 13.30 -8.12
C ALA A 315 -58.18 12.52 -8.81
N SER A 316 -56.91 12.85 -8.50
CA SER A 316 -55.66 12.18 -8.93
C SER A 316 -55.37 12.27 -10.45
N GLY A 317 -54.21 12.67 -10.97
CA GLY A 317 -52.85 12.61 -10.45
C GLY A 317 -51.89 11.93 -11.45
N ASP A 318 -52.41 11.31 -12.52
CA ASP A 318 -51.58 10.64 -13.51
C ASP A 318 -51.02 11.65 -14.51
N LYS A 319 -49.72 11.94 -14.38
CA LYS A 319 -48.94 12.58 -15.42
C LYS A 319 -48.88 11.61 -16.60
N GLY A 320 -49.01 12.11 -17.84
CA GLY A 320 -48.80 11.28 -19.03
C GLY A 320 -47.37 10.74 -19.09
N ASN A 321 -47.02 10.08 -20.19
CA ASN A 321 -45.65 9.61 -20.41
C ASN A 321 -44.64 10.77 -20.24
N ALA A 322 -43.48 10.47 -19.66
CA ALA A 322 -42.38 11.42 -19.50
C ALA A 322 -41.40 11.29 -20.65
N TYR A 323 -41.02 12.42 -21.24
CA TYR A 323 -40.14 12.50 -22.39
C TYR A 323 -38.96 13.42 -22.09
N ASP A 324 -37.81 13.11 -22.68
CA ASP A 324 -36.60 13.93 -22.62
C ASP A 324 -36.84 15.26 -23.36
N SER A 325 -36.68 16.38 -22.66
CA SER A 325 -37.00 17.71 -23.22
C SER A 325 -36.14 18.02 -24.45
N ASP A 326 -34.84 17.75 -24.38
CA ASP A 326 -33.88 18.06 -25.43
C ASP A 326 -34.16 17.23 -26.69
N CYS A 327 -34.55 15.96 -26.52
CA CYS A 327 -34.99 15.11 -27.63
C CYS A 327 -36.24 15.66 -28.33
N ILE A 328 -37.23 16.11 -27.54
CA ILE A 328 -38.46 16.68 -28.09
C ILE A 328 -38.19 17.99 -28.82
N GLU A 329 -37.32 18.85 -28.29
CA GLU A 329 -36.92 20.11 -28.96
C GLU A 329 -36.17 19.86 -30.26
N LYS A 330 -35.18 18.95 -30.26
CA LYS A 330 -34.46 18.55 -31.48
C LYS A 330 -35.40 17.98 -32.53
N CYS A 331 -36.31 17.09 -32.11
CA CYS A 331 -37.31 16.52 -33.02
C CYS A 331 -38.25 17.59 -33.60
N LYS A 332 -38.70 18.56 -32.79
CA LYS A 332 -39.51 19.69 -33.27
C LYS A 332 -38.73 20.53 -34.31
N ALA A 333 -37.46 20.83 -34.05
CA ALA A 333 -36.62 21.61 -34.96
C ALA A 333 -36.41 20.90 -36.31
N GLU A 334 -36.13 19.59 -36.30
CA GLU A 334 -35.98 18.77 -37.51
C GLU A 334 -37.26 18.74 -38.37
N ASN A 335 -38.43 18.76 -37.73
CA ASN A 335 -39.72 18.65 -38.41
C ASN A 335 -40.40 20.01 -38.67
N ALA A 336 -39.84 21.12 -38.18
CA ALA A 336 -40.41 22.46 -38.34
C ALA A 336 -40.53 22.89 -39.81
N LEU A 337 -39.65 22.39 -40.69
CA LEU A 337 -39.66 22.68 -42.13
C LEU A 337 -40.75 21.93 -42.90
N ALA A 338 -41.40 20.92 -42.29
CA ALA A 338 -42.37 20.06 -42.97
C ALA A 338 -43.82 20.58 -42.93
N GLY A 339 -44.10 21.69 -42.20
CA GLY A 339 -45.45 22.28 -42.12
C GLY A 339 -46.51 21.33 -41.57
N THR A 340 -46.10 20.27 -40.86
CA THR A 340 -46.96 19.17 -40.43
C THR A 340 -47.77 19.56 -39.20
N VAL A 341 -49.10 19.45 -39.31
CA VAL A 341 -49.97 19.40 -38.12
C VAL A 341 -49.66 18.08 -37.39
N GLY A 342 -49.46 18.12 -36.07
CA GLY A 342 -49.16 16.93 -35.26
C GLY A 342 -47.67 16.61 -35.06
N ILE A 343 -46.75 17.58 -35.28
CA ILE A 343 -45.29 17.39 -35.02
C ILE A 343 -45.03 16.84 -33.62
N ILE A 344 -45.78 17.29 -32.62
CA ILE A 344 -45.57 16.82 -31.25
C ILE A 344 -45.90 15.33 -31.11
N ASP A 345 -46.98 14.84 -31.73
CA ASP A 345 -47.36 13.42 -31.68
C ASP A 345 -46.30 12.54 -32.35
N ILE A 346 -45.70 13.02 -33.45
CA ILE A 346 -44.57 12.37 -34.12
C ILE A 346 -43.36 12.26 -33.18
N CYS A 347 -43.04 13.33 -32.45
CA CYS A 347 -41.92 13.34 -31.51
C CYS A 347 -42.17 12.48 -30.27
N LEU A 348 -43.41 12.47 -29.75
CA LEU A 348 -43.79 11.62 -28.62
C LEU A 348 -43.82 10.13 -29.01
N ALA A 349 -44.04 9.81 -30.29
CA ALA A 349 -44.00 8.43 -30.78
C ALA A 349 -42.57 7.85 -30.88
N LYS A 350 -41.52 8.68 -30.83
CA LYS A 350 -40.11 8.26 -30.92
C LYS A 350 -39.66 7.58 -29.61
N PRO A 351 -39.32 6.27 -29.62
CA PRO A 351 -38.87 5.57 -28.41
C PRO A 351 -37.63 6.18 -27.75
N GLU A 352 -36.74 6.76 -28.55
CA GLU A 352 -35.52 7.45 -28.12
C GLU A 352 -35.78 8.73 -27.33
N CYS A 353 -36.96 9.36 -27.47
CA CYS A 353 -37.34 10.53 -26.71
C CYS A 353 -38.01 10.21 -25.37
N LYS A 354 -38.16 8.94 -25.00
CA LYS A 354 -38.62 8.58 -23.65
C LYS A 354 -37.58 9.01 -22.61
N SER A 355 -38.05 9.57 -21.50
CA SER A 355 -37.19 10.00 -20.40
C SER A 355 -36.33 8.84 -19.89
N LYS A 356 -35.02 9.08 -19.77
CA LYS A 356 -34.05 8.14 -19.19
C LYS A 356 -33.94 8.24 -17.67
N CYS A 357 -34.49 9.29 -17.05
CA CYS A 357 -34.28 9.59 -15.64
C CYS A 357 -35.53 9.40 -14.76
N VAL A 358 -36.72 9.56 -15.31
CA VAL A 358 -38.00 9.35 -14.61
C VAL A 358 -38.98 8.52 -15.44
N ASP A 359 -39.83 7.76 -14.76
CA ASP A 359 -40.95 7.03 -15.35
C ASP A 359 -42.17 7.94 -15.62
N SER A 360 -43.25 7.35 -16.15
CA SER A 360 -44.52 8.07 -16.43
C SER A 360 -45.21 8.64 -15.19
N LYS A 361 -44.93 8.09 -14.00
CA LYS A 361 -45.43 8.64 -12.72
C LYS A 361 -44.48 9.71 -12.18
N GLY A 362 -43.46 10.06 -12.95
CA GLY A 362 -42.38 10.93 -12.57
C GLY A 362 -41.46 10.32 -11.53
N LYS A 363 -41.53 9.04 -11.15
CA LYS A 363 -40.60 8.41 -10.20
C LYS A 363 -39.22 8.29 -10.86
N ILE A 364 -38.15 8.55 -10.10
CA ILE A 364 -36.79 8.41 -10.61
C ILE A 364 -36.50 6.94 -10.94
N LEU A 365 -35.94 6.71 -12.13
CA LEU A 365 -35.53 5.39 -12.60
C LEU A 365 -34.27 4.93 -11.86
N GLU A 366 -34.26 3.69 -11.40
CA GLU A 366 -33.14 3.14 -10.63
C GLU A 366 -31.85 3.09 -11.46
N SER A 367 -31.95 2.81 -12.76
CA SER A 367 -30.80 2.84 -13.69
C SER A 367 -30.11 4.20 -13.73
N TRP A 368 -30.89 5.28 -13.79
CA TRP A 368 -30.34 6.63 -13.76
C TRP A 368 -29.76 6.96 -12.40
N LYS A 369 -30.47 6.60 -11.32
CA LYS A 369 -30.03 6.78 -9.95
C LYS A 369 -28.67 6.09 -9.67
N ASP A 370 -28.49 4.86 -10.14
CA ASP A 370 -27.25 4.10 -10.01
C ASP A 370 -26.11 4.70 -10.83
N SER A 371 -26.43 5.19 -12.03
CA SER A 371 -25.46 5.88 -12.89
C SER A 371 -24.98 7.18 -12.23
N MET A 372 -25.91 7.99 -11.69
CA MET A 372 -25.59 9.22 -10.96
C MET A 372 -24.75 8.93 -9.72
N LYS A 373 -25.12 7.88 -8.97
CA LYS A 373 -24.39 7.46 -7.78
C LYS A 373 -22.96 7.09 -8.15
N THR A 374 -22.80 6.25 -9.17
CA THR A 374 -21.49 5.82 -9.68
C THR A 374 -20.63 7.00 -10.12
N MET A 375 -21.24 8.00 -10.77
CA MET A 375 -20.55 9.21 -11.20
C MET A 375 -20.07 10.04 -10.02
N CYS A 376 -20.97 10.42 -9.11
CA CYS A 376 -20.61 11.21 -7.93
C CYS A 376 -19.50 10.54 -7.12
N ILE A 377 -19.64 9.25 -6.81
CA ILE A 377 -18.65 8.57 -5.96
C ILE A 377 -17.28 8.40 -6.62
N SER A 378 -17.19 8.48 -7.95
CA SER A 378 -15.94 8.33 -8.68
C SER A 378 -15.14 9.63 -8.74
N LEU A 379 -15.80 10.79 -8.61
CA LEU A 379 -15.14 12.11 -8.69
C LEU A 379 -14.48 12.56 -7.40
N GLY A 380 -14.76 11.89 -6.28
CA GLY A 380 -14.08 12.13 -5.01
C GLY A 380 -14.91 11.70 -3.81
N ASP A 381 -14.77 12.41 -2.70
CA ASP A 381 -15.62 12.25 -1.51
C ASP A 381 -17.03 12.88 -1.70
N CYS A 382 -17.65 12.63 -2.85
CA CYS A 382 -18.94 13.16 -3.24
C CYS A 382 -20.07 12.12 -3.08
N GLY A 383 -21.29 12.63 -2.88
CA GLY A 383 -22.50 11.81 -2.80
C GLY A 383 -22.64 11.02 -1.49
N SER A 384 -23.52 10.02 -1.50
CA SER A 384 -23.80 9.19 -0.32
C SER A 384 -22.83 8.01 -0.27
N LYS A 385 -21.78 8.14 0.56
CA LYS A 385 -20.77 7.11 0.83
C LYS A 385 -20.76 6.70 2.29
N LYS A 386 -20.18 5.52 2.55
CA LYS A 386 -19.70 5.17 3.88
C LYS A 386 -18.30 5.77 4.08
N ASN A 387 -18.02 6.22 5.29
CA ASN A 387 -16.66 6.57 5.67
C ASN A 387 -15.84 5.29 5.97
N TYR A 388 -14.55 5.46 6.21
CA TYR A 388 -13.63 4.34 6.45
C TYR A 388 -13.95 3.50 7.70
N ILE A 389 -14.85 3.96 8.59
CA ILE A 389 -15.36 3.18 9.74
C ILE A 389 -16.74 2.55 9.47
N GLY A 390 -17.23 2.62 8.23
CA GLY A 390 -18.48 1.99 7.78
C GLY A 390 -19.76 2.77 8.11
N GLN A 391 -19.66 4.01 8.60
CA GLN A 391 -20.81 4.86 8.88
C GLN A 391 -21.26 5.61 7.62
N ASN A 392 -22.57 5.69 7.40
CA ASN A 392 -23.14 6.45 6.29
C ASN A 392 -22.92 7.96 6.48
N GLY A 393 -22.73 8.68 5.36
CA GLY A 393 -22.73 10.14 5.35
C GLY A 393 -24.08 10.76 5.74
N TYR A 394 -24.08 12.08 5.93
CA TYR A 394 -25.22 12.85 6.46
C TYR A 394 -26.45 12.85 5.54
N TYR A 395 -26.25 12.74 4.23
CA TYR A 395 -27.32 12.79 3.25
C TYR A 395 -27.67 11.40 2.70
N ASP A 396 -28.96 11.10 2.74
CA ASP A 396 -29.54 10.01 1.96
C ASP A 396 -29.53 10.43 0.48
N TRP A 397 -29.17 9.48 -0.38
CA TRP A 397 -29.17 9.65 -1.82
C TRP A 397 -30.54 10.09 -2.33
N GLU A 398 -31.65 9.60 -1.75
CA GLU A 398 -33.00 10.01 -2.16
C GLU A 398 -33.25 11.51 -1.96
N LYS A 399 -32.63 12.11 -0.93
CA LYS A 399 -32.75 13.54 -0.64
C LYS A 399 -31.86 14.41 -1.54
N SER A 400 -30.94 13.80 -2.29
CA SER A 400 -30.05 14.52 -3.22
C SER A 400 -30.77 14.87 -4.53
N PHE A 401 -31.91 14.25 -4.83
CA PHE A 401 -32.70 14.55 -6.01
C PHE A 401 -33.75 15.60 -5.72
N VAL A 402 -33.52 16.81 -6.22
CA VAL A 402 -34.46 17.92 -6.13
C VAL A 402 -35.27 18.00 -7.42
N ARG A 403 -36.60 18.12 -7.27
CA ARG A 403 -37.49 18.42 -8.40
C ARG A 403 -37.94 19.86 -8.30
N SER A 404 -37.79 20.58 -9.40
CA SER A 404 -38.35 21.91 -9.60
C SER A 404 -39.16 21.91 -10.88
N ASN A 405 -40.30 22.61 -10.86
CA ASN A 405 -40.96 22.97 -12.11
C ASN A 405 -40.15 24.11 -12.72
N VAL A 406 -39.70 23.94 -13.95
CA VAL A 406 -39.20 25.05 -14.76
C VAL A 406 -40.44 25.82 -15.19
N SER A 407 -40.79 26.89 -14.46
CA SER A 407 -41.82 27.82 -14.95
C SER A 407 -41.25 28.55 -16.16
N GLU A 408 -41.97 28.53 -17.28
CA GLU A 408 -41.72 29.43 -18.43
C GLU A 408 -41.74 30.90 -18.02
#